data_AF-A0A4Y2U1L4-F1
#
_entry.id   AF-A0A4Y2U1L4-F1
#
_cell.length_a   1.000
_cell.length_b   1.000
_cell.length_c   1.000
_cell.angle_alpha   90.00
_cell.angle_beta   90.00
_cell.angle_gamma   90.00
#
_symmetry.space_group_name_H-M   'P 1'
#
loop_
_entity.id
_entity.type
_entity.pdbx_description
1 polymer ?
#
loop_
_entity_poly.entity_id
_entity_poly.type
_entity_poly.pdbx_seq_one_letter_code
_entity_poly.pdbx_strand_id
1 'polypeptide(L)'
;MTEGNDSPHNSLNSYYEERRKQSKPWWNADCQHAYKKQKKAWDIFRRRPTTENFINFKKSRAESRRIQRCSRRTLWRKFVSSITSTISSRQLWTKVKKAAGVSNNNAISVLVHNGQTISSLKGIADSIASTLAHTSSSQNYPPQILNNKINAEKQKINFNSRTNFSYNSSFTFLEFQSCLASVHDSSPGPYSITYSMIKHLTPESQNALLHFYNRIWQEHYFPTLWQQAIILPLLKPGKDPKNSSNYRPIALTCCLCKLLERMINRRLVYYLETNKFLHPFQSGFRKGRSTIDNLLALETDIRLSFLQRKHLVAIFFDIEKAYDRTWRYGILKDLHDLGLKGNLPIFIRNFLKLRKFRVKVESEFSDFFIQEEGVPQVFTAEIAAVLLALENISDCMERKFIIYTDSLSVLESLKSFYIHSHHHPLVLNVLHLLNKLASRDFNILLCWVPSHVGIVGNEEADKAAKLANTITNSTVPLNDFKKYIKVLLYAKWQRQWDTETDNKLHSVKPHVQPWPSLTTRKADTLLTRLRVGHTRYTHRHLLFGEQTPMCSQCNCSMSVKHILSDCPNFNSQRLKFFKTNSVDLSLLLGKAPHVNLFAFLRSIGFYPHI
;
A
#
# COMPACT_ATOMS: atom_id res chain seq x y z
N MET A 1 66.73 -38.12 -2.18
CA MET A 1 66.81 -37.07 -1.15
C MET A 1 65.44 -36.43 -1.04
N THR A 2 65.02 -36.09 0.19
CA THR A 2 63.90 -35.18 0.56
C THR A 2 62.54 -35.35 -0.13
N GLU A 3 61.56 -35.73 0.68
CA GLU A 3 60.12 -35.68 0.39
C GLU A 3 59.57 -34.24 0.48
N GLY A 4 58.30 -34.07 0.10
CA GLY A 4 57.38 -33.21 0.86
C GLY A 4 57.22 -31.73 0.45
N ASN A 5 56.24 -31.44 -0.40
CA ASN A 5 55.00 -30.78 0.06
C ASN A 5 53.98 -30.61 -1.09
N ASP A 6 52.86 -31.32 -1.01
CA ASP A 6 51.72 -31.13 -1.92
C ASP A 6 50.83 -29.98 -1.45
N SER A 7 50.75 -28.91 -2.24
CA SER A 7 49.53 -28.10 -2.35
C SER A 7 49.52 -27.22 -3.61
N PRO A 8 48.44 -27.29 -4.40
CA PRO A 8 48.02 -26.12 -5.17
C PRO A 8 46.54 -25.78 -4.95
N HIS A 9 46.27 -24.48 -4.91
CA HIS A 9 44.94 -23.92 -4.70
C HIS A 9 44.05 -23.98 -5.96
N ASN A 10 42.73 -23.98 -5.73
CA ASN A 10 41.67 -23.41 -6.57
C ASN A 10 41.43 -23.97 -7.99
N SER A 11 40.28 -24.63 -8.17
CA SER A 11 39.30 -24.24 -9.22
C SER A 11 37.93 -24.94 -9.05
N LEU A 12 37.20 -24.61 -7.97
CA LEU A 12 35.80 -25.01 -7.79
C LEU A 12 34.88 -24.25 -8.77
N ASN A 13 34.85 -24.68 -10.04
CA ASN A 13 34.07 -24.03 -11.09
C ASN A 13 33.13 -25.03 -11.80
N SER A 14 32.09 -25.46 -11.09
CA SER A 14 30.95 -26.22 -11.65
C SER A 14 29.66 -25.88 -10.88
N TYR A 15 28.51 -26.34 -11.39
CA TYR A 15 27.16 -26.14 -10.82
C TYR A 15 26.49 -24.75 -10.95
N TYR A 16 26.66 -24.08 -12.08
CA TYR A 16 25.65 -23.14 -12.61
C TYR A 16 25.26 -23.44 -14.06
N GLU A 17 24.90 -24.70 -14.35
CA GLU A 17 24.14 -25.01 -15.58
C GLU A 17 22.73 -24.41 -15.51
N GLU A 18 22.36 -23.61 -16.51
CA GLU A 18 21.01 -23.08 -16.64
C GLU A 18 19.98 -24.20 -16.81
N ARG A 19 19.18 -24.46 -15.76
CA ARG A 19 18.01 -25.34 -15.85
C ARG A 19 16.90 -24.69 -16.70
N ARG A 20 17.06 -24.73 -18.03
CA ARG A 20 16.01 -24.41 -19.01
C ARG A 20 14.71 -25.11 -18.61
N LYS A 21 13.67 -24.34 -18.32
CA LYS A 21 12.37 -24.81 -17.79
C LYS A 21 11.82 -25.93 -18.69
N GLN A 22 11.90 -27.18 -18.23
CA GLN A 22 11.25 -28.31 -18.91
C GLN A 22 9.73 -28.14 -18.80
N SER A 23 9.09 -27.64 -19.86
CA SER A 23 7.65 -27.29 -19.86
C SER A 23 6.70 -28.49 -19.75
N LYS A 24 7.23 -29.72 -19.71
CA LYS A 24 6.49 -30.98 -19.67
C LYS A 24 7.12 -31.87 -18.59
N PRO A 25 6.50 -32.02 -17.40
CA PRO A 25 7.04 -32.82 -16.30
C PRO A 25 7.29 -34.30 -16.62
N TRP A 26 6.71 -34.81 -17.72
CA TRP A 26 6.88 -36.18 -18.23
C TRP A 26 8.00 -36.34 -19.28
N TRP A 27 8.77 -35.29 -19.57
CA TRP A 27 9.85 -35.33 -20.55
C TRP A 27 11.19 -35.72 -19.92
N ASN A 28 11.47 -37.02 -19.88
CA ASN A 28 12.72 -37.57 -19.34
C ASN A 28 13.80 -37.81 -20.43
N ALA A 29 14.95 -38.33 -20.02
CA ALA A 29 16.06 -38.66 -20.93
C ALA A 29 15.64 -39.62 -22.07
N ASP A 30 14.84 -40.65 -21.77
CA ASP A 30 14.35 -41.62 -22.76
C ASP A 30 13.46 -40.95 -23.81
N CYS A 31 12.57 -40.04 -23.37
CA CYS A 31 11.74 -39.25 -24.28
C CYS A 31 12.61 -38.35 -25.17
N GLN A 32 13.65 -37.72 -24.62
CA GLN A 32 14.59 -36.90 -25.39
C GLN A 32 15.40 -37.74 -26.39
N HIS A 33 15.85 -38.93 -26.00
CA HIS A 33 16.62 -39.84 -26.86
C HIS A 33 15.74 -40.41 -28.00
N ALA A 34 14.54 -40.91 -27.67
CA ALA A 34 13.60 -41.43 -28.67
C ALA A 34 13.11 -40.34 -29.63
N TYR A 35 12.97 -39.09 -29.17
CA TYR A 35 12.66 -37.96 -30.03
C TYR A 35 13.84 -37.58 -30.96
N LYS A 36 15.09 -37.59 -30.46
CA LYS A 36 16.30 -37.45 -31.30
C LYS A 36 16.37 -38.55 -32.36
N LYS A 37 16.12 -39.82 -31.99
CA LYS A 37 16.07 -40.99 -32.90
C LYS A 37 15.01 -40.81 -33.98
N GLN A 38 13.79 -40.44 -33.59
CA GLN A 38 12.70 -40.11 -34.51
C GLN A 38 13.06 -38.97 -35.47
N LYS A 39 13.70 -37.89 -34.98
CA LYS A 39 14.11 -36.77 -35.83
C LYS A 39 15.20 -37.20 -36.82
N LYS A 40 16.23 -37.93 -36.38
CA LYS A 40 17.28 -38.47 -37.27
C LYS A 40 16.69 -39.34 -38.39
N ALA A 41 15.75 -40.23 -38.07
CA ALA A 41 15.06 -41.06 -39.06
C ALA A 41 14.21 -40.22 -40.05
N TRP A 42 13.56 -39.15 -39.58
CA TRP A 42 12.83 -38.22 -40.45
C TRP A 42 13.77 -37.41 -41.37
N ASP A 43 14.89 -36.90 -40.85
CA ASP A 43 15.87 -36.16 -41.64
C ASP A 43 16.55 -37.04 -42.71
N ILE A 44 16.74 -38.33 -42.43
CA ILE A 44 17.21 -39.31 -43.42
C ILE A 44 16.14 -39.55 -44.50
N PHE A 45 14.90 -39.86 -44.12
CA PHE A 45 13.80 -40.05 -45.07
C PHE A 45 13.55 -38.82 -45.95
N ARG A 46 13.59 -37.61 -45.37
CA ARG A 46 13.43 -36.34 -46.10
C ARG A 46 14.54 -36.10 -47.14
N ARG A 47 15.75 -36.62 -46.91
CA ARG A 47 16.89 -36.52 -47.85
C ARG A 47 16.95 -37.66 -48.86
N ARG A 48 16.41 -38.83 -48.52
CA ARG A 48 16.41 -40.06 -49.34
C ARG A 48 15.07 -40.80 -49.16
N PRO A 49 14.02 -40.45 -49.93
CA PRO A 49 12.65 -40.92 -49.69
C PRO A 49 12.40 -42.37 -50.20
N THR A 50 13.18 -43.33 -49.70
CA THR A 50 13.00 -44.75 -49.99
C THR A 50 11.96 -45.40 -49.08
N THR A 51 11.35 -46.50 -49.54
CA THR A 51 10.40 -47.32 -48.77
C THR A 51 10.98 -47.78 -47.43
N GLU A 52 12.26 -48.18 -47.41
CA GLU A 52 12.96 -48.58 -46.20
C GLU A 52 13.11 -47.42 -45.20
N ASN A 53 13.53 -46.23 -45.66
CA ASN A 53 13.64 -45.05 -44.81
C ASN A 53 12.28 -44.62 -44.25
N PHE A 54 11.20 -44.77 -45.03
CA PHE A 54 9.83 -44.53 -44.57
C PHE A 54 9.41 -45.51 -43.46
N ILE A 55 9.72 -46.81 -43.62
CA ILE A 55 9.49 -47.84 -42.60
C ILE A 55 10.30 -47.54 -41.33
N ASN A 56 11.57 -47.17 -41.45
CA ASN A 56 12.45 -46.85 -40.32
C ASN A 56 12.01 -45.56 -39.58
N PHE A 57 11.49 -44.56 -40.29
CA PHE A 57 10.81 -43.41 -39.68
C PHE A 57 9.50 -43.83 -38.98
N LYS A 58 8.66 -44.66 -39.60
CA LYS A 58 7.40 -45.16 -38.99
C LYS A 58 7.68 -45.94 -37.69
N LYS A 59 8.66 -46.85 -37.70
CA LYS A 59 9.14 -47.59 -36.52
C LYS A 59 9.59 -46.64 -35.40
N SER A 60 10.50 -45.71 -35.72
CA SER A 60 11.03 -44.73 -34.75
C SER A 60 9.94 -43.78 -34.19
N ARG A 61 8.94 -43.41 -35.01
CA ARG A 61 7.78 -42.60 -34.59
C ARG A 61 6.83 -43.38 -33.67
N ALA A 62 6.67 -44.69 -33.88
CA ALA A 62 5.89 -45.56 -33.00
C ALA A 62 6.58 -45.78 -31.64
N GLU A 63 7.89 -46.03 -31.65
CA GLU A 63 8.75 -46.16 -30.46
C GLU A 63 8.72 -44.89 -29.60
N SER A 64 8.99 -43.72 -30.20
CA SER A 64 8.88 -42.40 -29.56
C SER A 64 7.49 -42.17 -28.94
N ARG A 65 6.41 -42.52 -29.66
CA ARG A 65 5.03 -42.46 -29.12
C ARG A 65 4.81 -43.42 -27.94
N ARG A 66 5.36 -44.64 -27.96
CA ARG A 66 5.26 -45.62 -26.87
C ARG A 66 5.98 -45.13 -25.61
N ILE A 67 7.21 -44.63 -25.76
CA ILE A 67 8.04 -44.12 -24.65
C ILE A 67 7.37 -42.89 -24.01
N GLN A 68 6.92 -41.92 -24.81
CA GLN A 68 6.19 -40.75 -24.29
C GLN A 68 4.88 -41.12 -23.58
N ARG A 69 4.11 -42.10 -24.08
CA ARG A 69 2.90 -42.62 -23.41
C ARG A 69 3.24 -43.31 -22.08
N CYS A 70 4.33 -44.10 -22.05
CA CYS A 70 4.80 -44.79 -20.85
C CYS A 70 5.22 -43.79 -19.77
N SER A 71 6.09 -42.83 -20.09
CA SER A 71 6.54 -41.80 -19.15
C SER A 71 5.37 -41.00 -18.55
N ARG A 72 4.42 -40.57 -19.41
CA ARG A 72 3.18 -39.91 -18.95
C ARG A 72 2.38 -40.78 -17.97
N ARG A 73 2.15 -42.07 -18.27
CA ARG A 73 1.39 -42.98 -17.39
C ARG A 73 2.11 -43.22 -16.06
N THR A 74 3.43 -43.41 -16.09
CA THR A 74 4.24 -43.64 -14.89
C THR A 74 4.29 -42.42 -13.98
N LEU A 75 4.48 -41.22 -14.54
CA LEU A 75 4.49 -39.99 -13.75
C LEU A 75 3.09 -39.55 -13.29
N TRP A 76 2.03 -39.84 -14.04
CA TRP A 76 0.66 -39.71 -13.55
C TRP A 76 0.40 -40.65 -12.36
N ARG A 77 0.81 -41.91 -12.45
CA ARG A 77 0.70 -42.87 -11.34
C ARG A 77 1.49 -42.40 -10.11
N LYS A 78 2.73 -41.93 -10.27
CA LYS A 78 3.53 -41.33 -9.18
C LYS A 78 2.90 -40.04 -8.61
N PHE A 79 2.24 -39.24 -9.45
CA PHE A 79 1.54 -38.03 -9.00
C PHE A 79 0.31 -38.38 -8.15
N VAL A 80 -0.53 -39.32 -8.61
CA VAL A 80 -1.70 -39.80 -7.86
C VAL A 80 -1.31 -40.55 -6.60
N SER A 81 -0.28 -41.41 -6.63
CA SER A 81 0.23 -42.09 -5.43
C SER A 81 0.90 -41.13 -4.44
N SER A 82 1.19 -39.89 -4.83
CA SER A 82 1.60 -38.83 -3.92
C SER A 82 0.42 -38.15 -3.21
N ILE A 83 -0.82 -38.63 -3.39
CA ILE A 83 -2.01 -38.15 -2.70
C ILE A 83 -2.36 -39.15 -1.58
N THR A 84 -1.87 -38.90 -0.37
CA THR A 84 -2.12 -39.69 0.84
C THR A 84 -3.09 -38.98 1.78
N SER A 85 -3.70 -39.73 2.70
CA SER A 85 -4.59 -39.21 3.77
C SER A 85 -3.93 -38.19 4.69
N THR A 86 -2.60 -38.23 4.80
CA THR A 86 -1.77 -37.34 5.63
C THR A 86 -1.54 -35.94 5.05
N ILE A 87 -2.13 -35.61 3.90
CA ILE A 87 -1.86 -34.35 3.18
C ILE A 87 -2.86 -33.26 3.56
N SER A 88 -2.34 -32.06 3.85
CA SER A 88 -3.18 -30.89 4.15
C SER A 88 -4.17 -30.58 3.01
N SER A 89 -5.40 -30.21 3.36
CA SER A 89 -6.48 -29.89 2.41
C SER A 89 -6.05 -28.90 1.32
N ARG A 90 -5.23 -27.90 1.68
CA ARG A 90 -4.64 -26.93 0.73
C ARG A 90 -3.72 -27.59 -0.30
N GLN A 91 -2.87 -28.54 0.10
CA GLN A 91 -2.00 -29.27 -0.82
C GLN A 91 -2.79 -30.25 -1.68
N LEU A 92 -3.79 -30.93 -1.11
CA LEU A 92 -4.73 -31.80 -1.84
C LEU A 92 -5.42 -31.03 -2.97
N TRP A 93 -6.11 -29.93 -2.66
CA TRP A 93 -6.77 -29.08 -3.66
C TRP A 93 -5.79 -28.49 -4.69
N THR A 94 -4.54 -28.21 -4.31
CA THR A 94 -3.50 -27.77 -5.25
C THR A 94 -3.09 -28.89 -6.22
N LYS A 95 -3.08 -30.16 -5.78
CA LYS A 95 -2.84 -31.31 -6.67
C LYS A 95 -4.05 -31.58 -7.57
N VAL A 96 -5.28 -31.53 -7.03
CA VAL A 96 -6.52 -31.71 -7.81
C VAL A 96 -6.66 -30.66 -8.93
N LYS A 97 -6.40 -29.38 -8.65
CA LYS A 97 -6.45 -28.33 -9.69
C LYS A 97 -5.42 -28.55 -10.80
N LYS A 98 -4.20 -29.00 -10.46
CA LYS A 98 -3.18 -29.41 -11.46
C LYS A 98 -3.59 -30.66 -12.25
N ALA A 99 -4.29 -31.60 -11.61
CA ALA A 99 -4.82 -32.80 -12.27
C ALA A 99 -5.91 -32.46 -13.30
N ALA A 100 -6.80 -31.53 -12.96
CA ALA A 100 -7.86 -31.02 -13.82
C ALA A 100 -7.37 -30.04 -14.93
N GLY A 101 -6.05 -29.88 -15.12
CA GLY A 101 -5.48 -28.99 -16.13
C GLY A 101 -5.61 -27.49 -15.81
N VAL A 102 -6.09 -27.10 -14.64
CA VAL A 102 -6.30 -25.69 -14.25
C VAL A 102 -4.95 -25.04 -13.95
N SER A 103 -4.37 -24.40 -14.96
CA SER A 103 -3.17 -23.58 -14.83
C SER A 103 -3.52 -22.17 -14.31
N ASN A 104 -3.02 -21.82 -13.13
CA ASN A 104 -3.01 -20.43 -12.65
C ASN A 104 -2.04 -19.59 -13.50
N ASN A 105 -2.52 -19.06 -14.63
CA ASN A 105 -1.81 -18.04 -15.39
C ASN A 105 -1.88 -16.69 -14.65
N ASN A 106 -0.99 -16.52 -13.67
CA ASN A 106 -0.82 -15.25 -12.94
C ASN A 106 0.02 -14.21 -13.72
N ALA A 107 0.44 -14.51 -14.96
CA ALA A 107 1.21 -13.62 -15.81
C ALA A 107 0.36 -12.39 -16.20
N ILE A 108 0.83 -11.19 -15.88
CA ILE A 108 0.15 -9.94 -16.20
C ILE A 108 0.62 -9.50 -17.58
N SER A 109 -0.14 -9.85 -18.62
CA SER A 109 0.24 -9.54 -20.01
C SER A 109 -0.14 -8.13 -20.46
N VAL A 110 -1.21 -7.57 -19.90
CA VAL A 110 -1.78 -6.27 -20.29
C VAL A 110 -2.49 -5.62 -19.10
N LEU A 111 -2.28 -4.32 -18.90
CA LEU A 111 -3.18 -3.48 -18.10
C LEU A 111 -3.84 -2.41 -18.99
N VAL A 112 -5.02 -1.94 -18.57
CA VAL A 112 -5.66 -0.75 -19.13
C VAL A 112 -5.68 0.34 -18.07
N HIS A 113 -5.07 1.49 -18.36
CA HIS A 113 -4.98 2.63 -17.46
C HIS A 113 -5.38 3.89 -18.21
N ASN A 114 -6.42 4.59 -17.75
CA ASN A 114 -7.00 5.78 -18.39
C ASN A 114 -7.28 5.60 -19.90
N GLY A 115 -7.80 4.43 -20.29
CA GLY A 115 -8.08 4.06 -21.68
C GLY A 115 -6.87 3.61 -22.51
N GLN A 116 -5.64 3.83 -22.05
CA GLN A 116 -4.43 3.36 -22.73
C GLN A 116 -4.08 1.92 -22.33
N THR A 117 -3.60 1.14 -23.30
CA THR A 117 -3.25 -0.27 -23.13
C THR A 117 -1.74 -0.41 -22.87
N ILE A 118 -1.35 -0.81 -21.66
CA ILE A 118 0.05 -0.95 -21.25
C ILE A 118 0.45 -2.43 -21.32
N SER A 119 1.43 -2.74 -22.17
CA SER A 119 1.96 -4.09 -22.42
C SER A 119 3.41 -4.31 -21.97
N SER A 120 4.14 -3.24 -21.61
CA SER A 120 5.53 -3.36 -21.13
C SER A 120 5.56 -3.79 -19.66
N LEU A 121 6.38 -4.80 -19.31
CA LEU A 121 6.43 -5.34 -17.95
C LEU A 121 6.79 -4.28 -16.90
N LYS A 122 7.71 -3.35 -17.21
CA LYS A 122 8.02 -2.22 -16.33
C LYS A 122 6.82 -1.25 -16.21
N GLY A 123 6.19 -0.86 -17.32
CA GLY A 123 5.02 0.02 -17.29
C GLY A 123 3.83 -0.57 -16.54
N ILE A 124 3.65 -1.90 -16.61
CA ILE A 124 2.67 -2.64 -15.81
C ILE A 124 3.04 -2.57 -14.32
N ALA A 125 4.32 -2.76 -13.96
CA ALA A 125 4.79 -2.64 -12.58
C ALA A 125 4.61 -1.21 -12.03
N ASP A 126 4.99 -0.18 -12.78
CA ASP A 126 4.84 1.23 -12.41
C ASP A 126 3.37 1.67 -12.31
N SER A 127 2.49 1.17 -13.19
CA SER A 127 1.05 1.45 -13.13
C SER A 127 0.40 0.85 -11.88
N ILE A 128 0.74 -0.40 -11.51
CA ILE A 128 0.30 -0.99 -10.24
C ILE A 128 0.91 -0.23 -9.05
N ALA A 129 2.19 0.11 -9.10
CA ALA A 129 2.87 0.81 -8.01
C ALA A 129 2.28 2.21 -7.77
N SER A 130 1.99 2.95 -8.84
CA SER A 130 1.27 4.23 -8.83
C SER A 130 -0.14 4.08 -8.27
N THR A 131 -0.90 3.07 -8.70
CA THR A 131 -2.25 2.78 -8.17
C THR A 131 -2.23 2.54 -6.66
N LEU A 132 -1.24 1.80 -6.17
CA LEU A 132 -1.05 1.52 -4.74
C LEU A 132 -0.59 2.76 -3.96
N ALA A 133 0.37 3.52 -4.49
CA ALA A 133 0.85 4.76 -3.89
C ALA A 133 -0.30 5.79 -3.77
N HIS A 134 -1.04 5.99 -4.86
CA HIS A 134 -2.25 6.81 -4.89
C HIS A 134 -3.26 6.34 -3.85
N THR A 135 -3.60 5.05 -3.81
CA THR A 135 -4.52 4.48 -2.80
C THR A 135 -4.09 4.78 -1.36
N SER A 136 -2.78 4.74 -1.09
CA SER A 136 -2.22 5.05 0.22
C SER A 136 -2.11 6.55 0.53
N SER A 137 -2.38 7.44 -0.43
CA SER A 137 -2.14 8.88 -0.23
C SER A 137 -3.20 9.56 0.62
N SER A 138 -2.77 10.52 1.44
CA SER A 138 -3.66 11.38 2.23
C SER A 138 -4.56 12.28 1.38
N GLN A 139 -4.29 12.42 0.08
CA GLN A 139 -5.11 13.20 -0.85
C GLN A 139 -6.49 12.58 -1.13
N ASN A 140 -6.69 11.29 -0.83
CA ASN A 140 -7.99 10.64 -0.97
C ASN A 140 -8.99 11.00 0.13
N TYR A 141 -8.53 11.53 1.28
CA TYR A 141 -9.45 11.84 2.38
C TYR A 141 -10.29 13.09 2.07
N PRO A 142 -11.61 13.07 2.34
CA PRO A 142 -12.43 14.27 2.32
C PRO A 142 -11.79 15.39 3.15
N PRO A 143 -11.66 16.63 2.64
CA PRO A 143 -10.87 17.68 3.29
C PRO A 143 -11.20 18.03 4.77
N GLN A 144 -12.37 17.67 5.32
CA GLN A 144 -12.57 17.76 6.78
C GLN A 144 -11.71 16.76 7.55
N ILE A 145 -11.66 15.50 7.10
CA ILE A 145 -10.86 14.45 7.73
C ILE A 145 -9.38 14.82 7.65
N LEU A 146 -8.93 15.36 6.52
CA LEU A 146 -7.57 15.86 6.36
C LEU A 146 -7.26 17.02 7.32
N ASN A 147 -8.17 17.97 7.51
CA ASN A 147 -8.01 19.06 8.49
C ASN A 147 -7.98 18.56 9.94
N ASN A 148 -8.85 17.62 10.30
CA ASN A 148 -8.90 17.04 11.64
C ASN A 148 -7.62 16.24 11.93
N LYS A 149 -7.16 15.44 10.97
CA LYS A 149 -5.86 14.75 10.97
C LYS A 149 -4.71 15.74 11.20
N ILE A 150 -4.61 16.80 10.38
CA ILE A 150 -3.57 17.84 10.50
C ILE A 150 -3.64 18.55 11.87
N ASN A 151 -4.83 18.73 12.44
CA ASN A 151 -4.98 19.34 13.76
C ASN A 151 -4.52 18.43 14.90
N ALA A 152 -4.88 17.15 14.87
CA ALA A 152 -4.45 16.18 15.87
C ALA A 152 -2.95 15.83 15.77
N GLU A 153 -2.39 15.74 14.56
CA GLU A 153 -0.94 15.49 14.34
C GLU A 153 -0.02 16.60 14.85
N LYS A 154 -0.55 17.79 15.19
CA LYS A 154 0.22 18.84 15.88
C LYS A 154 0.61 18.44 17.30
N GLN A 155 -0.18 17.60 17.96
CA GLN A 155 0.10 17.14 19.31
C GLN A 155 1.17 16.04 19.27
N LYS A 156 2.40 16.34 19.71
CA LYS A 156 3.49 15.36 19.69
C LYS A 156 3.31 14.31 20.80
N ILE A 157 2.96 13.08 20.40
CA ILE A 157 2.85 11.92 21.30
C ILE A 157 4.22 11.62 21.95
N ASN A 158 4.26 11.60 23.28
CA ASN A 158 5.47 11.32 24.05
C ASN A 158 5.43 9.92 24.68
N PHE A 159 6.35 9.05 24.24
CA PHE A 159 6.52 7.70 24.76
C PHE A 159 7.61 7.58 25.83
N ASN A 160 8.34 8.64 26.15
CA ASN A 160 9.37 8.58 27.19
C ASN A 160 8.71 8.35 28.56
N SER A 161 9.29 7.46 29.37
CA SER A 161 8.91 7.28 30.78
C SER A 161 10.15 6.99 31.63
N ARG A 162 10.04 7.26 32.93
CA ARG A 162 10.98 6.82 33.96
C ARG A 162 10.59 5.46 34.58
N THR A 163 9.38 4.96 34.30
CA THR A 163 8.89 3.66 34.81
C THR A 163 9.44 2.50 33.98
N ASN A 164 10.05 1.53 34.65
CA ASN A 164 10.66 0.37 33.99
C ASN A 164 9.64 -0.75 33.75
N PHE A 165 8.97 -0.73 32.59
CA PHE A 165 8.06 -1.81 32.19
C PHE A 165 8.83 -3.05 31.69
N SER A 166 8.40 -4.24 32.13
CA SER A 166 9.05 -5.53 31.79
C SER A 166 9.23 -5.76 30.29
N TYR A 167 8.27 -5.33 29.46
CA TYR A 167 8.35 -5.46 27.99
C TYR A 167 9.49 -4.64 27.35
N ASN A 168 10.04 -3.62 28.03
CA ASN A 168 11.15 -2.80 27.52
C ASN A 168 12.54 -3.40 27.76
N SER A 169 12.65 -4.47 28.56
CA SER A 169 13.89 -5.22 28.77
C SER A 169 14.56 -5.66 27.46
N SER A 170 15.85 -6.02 27.50
CA SER A 170 16.52 -6.66 26.35
C SER A 170 15.86 -7.99 25.97
N PHE A 171 16.01 -8.41 24.72
CA PHE A 171 15.64 -9.73 24.24
C PHE A 171 16.64 -10.79 24.70
N THR A 172 16.13 -11.96 25.08
CA THR A 172 16.95 -13.11 25.50
C THR A 172 17.17 -14.09 24.35
N PHE A 173 18.20 -14.94 24.46
CA PHE A 173 18.49 -15.97 23.46
C PHE A 173 17.38 -17.03 23.37
N LEU A 174 16.74 -17.37 24.50
CA LEU A 174 15.57 -18.25 24.54
C LEU A 174 14.37 -17.64 23.80
N GLU A 175 14.11 -16.34 23.94
CA GLU A 175 13.05 -15.64 23.23
C GLU A 175 13.31 -15.60 21.71
N PHE A 176 14.56 -15.36 21.32
CA PHE A 176 15.02 -15.41 19.92
C PHE A 176 14.86 -16.81 19.32
N GLN A 177 15.39 -17.85 19.97
CA GLN A 177 15.29 -19.23 19.49
C GLN A 177 13.83 -19.71 19.41
N SER A 178 13.02 -19.41 20.43
CA SER A 178 11.59 -19.71 20.44
C SER A 178 10.85 -19.01 19.30
N CYS A 179 11.27 -17.80 18.91
CA CYS A 179 10.74 -17.13 17.72
C CYS A 179 11.20 -17.81 16.43
N LEU A 180 12.51 -18.07 16.28
CA LEU A 180 13.12 -18.67 15.09
C LEU A 180 12.57 -20.08 14.78
N ALA A 181 12.38 -20.91 15.82
CA ALA A 181 11.75 -22.23 15.69
C ALA A 181 10.32 -22.15 15.14
N SER A 182 9.53 -21.16 15.59
CA SER A 182 8.12 -20.97 15.18
C SER A 182 7.91 -20.47 13.74
N VAL A 183 8.97 -20.30 12.96
CA VAL A 183 8.93 -19.72 11.62
C VAL A 183 9.06 -20.80 10.55
N HIS A 184 8.17 -20.76 9.55
CA HIS A 184 8.27 -21.55 8.33
C HIS A 184 8.96 -20.74 7.23
N ASP A 185 9.60 -21.41 6.27
CA ASP A 185 10.21 -20.74 5.14
C ASP A 185 9.18 -20.00 4.27
N SER A 186 9.58 -18.83 3.79
CA SER A 186 8.75 -17.91 3.00
C SER A 186 9.62 -17.19 1.98
N SER A 187 9.00 -16.62 0.94
CA SER A 187 9.72 -15.83 -0.05
C SER A 187 10.51 -14.68 0.61
N PRO A 188 11.81 -14.53 0.30
CA PRO A 188 12.66 -13.54 0.96
C PRO A 188 12.31 -12.11 0.52
N GLY A 189 12.75 -11.14 1.33
CA GLY A 189 12.65 -9.71 1.01
C GLY A 189 13.70 -9.23 -0.01
N PRO A 190 13.95 -7.91 -0.12
CA PRO A 190 14.84 -7.32 -1.13
C PRO A 190 16.27 -7.86 -1.16
N TYR A 191 16.75 -8.42 -0.04
CA TYR A 191 18.13 -8.86 0.17
C TYR A 191 18.31 -10.39 0.09
N SER A 192 17.32 -11.13 -0.41
CA SER A 192 17.34 -12.60 -0.62
C SER A 192 17.54 -13.50 0.61
N ILE A 193 17.84 -12.96 1.80
CA ILE A 193 17.97 -13.71 3.06
C ILE A 193 16.66 -14.45 3.39
N THR A 194 16.76 -15.77 3.57
CA THR A 194 15.65 -16.66 3.95
C THR A 194 15.69 -17.04 5.43
N TYR A 195 14.61 -17.65 5.94
CA TYR A 195 14.60 -18.16 7.32
C TYR A 195 15.45 -19.42 7.50
N SER A 196 15.49 -20.30 6.50
CA SER A 196 16.41 -21.43 6.46
C SER A 196 17.86 -20.98 6.67
N MET A 197 18.33 -19.91 6.01
CA MET A 197 19.68 -19.37 6.24
C MET A 197 19.89 -18.97 7.70
N ILE A 198 18.92 -18.28 8.32
CA ILE A 198 19.00 -17.85 9.73
C ILE A 198 19.00 -19.06 10.69
N LYS A 199 18.28 -20.14 10.36
CA LYS A 199 18.23 -21.38 11.16
C LYS A 199 19.53 -22.19 11.12
N HIS A 200 20.28 -22.12 10.02
CA HIS A 200 21.57 -22.81 9.86
C HIS A 200 22.78 -21.95 10.29
N LEU A 201 22.56 -20.75 10.83
CA LEU A 201 23.61 -19.98 11.50
C LEU A 201 24.08 -20.70 12.78
N THR A 202 25.37 -20.61 13.09
CA THR A 202 25.94 -21.15 14.33
C THR A 202 25.38 -20.41 15.57
N PRO A 203 25.43 -20.99 16.78
CA PRO A 203 24.90 -20.34 18.00
C PRO A 203 25.53 -18.95 18.26
N GLU A 204 26.82 -18.79 17.97
CA GLU A 204 27.58 -17.54 18.13
C GLU A 204 27.08 -16.50 17.11
N SER A 205 26.84 -16.93 15.87
CA SER A 205 26.27 -16.10 14.80
C SER A 205 24.83 -15.67 15.11
N GLN A 206 24.03 -16.56 15.69
CA GLN A 206 22.69 -16.25 16.18
C GLN A 206 22.72 -15.28 17.37
N ASN A 207 23.69 -15.43 18.28
CA ASN A 207 23.86 -14.50 19.40
C ASN A 207 24.36 -13.12 18.94
N ALA A 208 25.26 -13.04 17.96
CA ALA A 208 25.65 -11.77 17.33
C ALA A 208 24.44 -11.05 16.70
N LEU A 209 23.53 -11.79 16.06
CA LEU A 209 22.26 -11.24 15.55
C LEU A 209 21.33 -10.77 16.69
N LEU A 210 21.30 -11.47 17.83
CA LEU A 210 20.58 -11.03 19.02
C LEU A 210 21.17 -9.73 19.60
N HIS A 211 22.50 -9.61 19.69
CA HIS A 211 23.15 -8.36 20.11
C HIS A 211 22.78 -7.21 19.16
N PHE A 212 22.75 -7.43 17.85
CA PHE A 212 22.28 -6.44 16.88
C PHE A 212 20.81 -6.04 17.09
N TYR A 213 19.91 -6.99 17.37
CA TYR A 213 18.51 -6.69 17.72
C TYR A 213 18.39 -5.89 19.03
N ASN A 214 19.19 -6.22 20.04
CA ASN A 214 19.22 -5.50 21.31
C ASN A 214 19.75 -4.07 21.15
N ARG A 215 20.73 -3.84 20.26
CA ARG A 215 21.16 -2.49 19.89
C ARG A 215 20.04 -1.68 19.22
N ILE A 216 19.33 -2.24 18.23
CA ILE A 216 18.15 -1.60 17.60
C ILE A 216 17.08 -1.23 18.66
N TRP A 217 16.89 -2.10 19.65
CA TRP A 217 15.90 -1.93 20.71
C TRP A 217 16.26 -0.84 21.73
N GLN A 218 17.53 -0.74 22.11
CA GLN A 218 18.03 0.22 23.11
C GLN A 218 18.36 1.59 22.50
N GLU A 219 19.01 1.62 21.33
CA GLU A 219 19.38 2.86 20.61
C GLU A 219 18.19 3.48 19.84
N HIS A 220 17.04 2.78 19.82
CA HIS A 220 15.82 3.11 19.06
C HIS A 220 16.04 3.26 17.54
N TYR A 221 17.22 2.93 17.02
CA TYR A 221 17.60 3.14 15.62
C TYR A 221 17.07 2.02 14.72
N PHE A 222 16.08 2.33 13.88
CA PHE A 222 15.52 1.37 12.91
C PHE A 222 16.31 1.39 11.58
N PRO A 223 16.85 0.25 11.10
CA PRO A 223 17.64 0.21 9.88
C PRO A 223 16.88 0.69 8.63
N THR A 224 17.43 1.66 7.90
CA THR A 224 16.81 2.24 6.69
C THR A 224 16.58 1.21 5.57
N LEU A 225 17.44 0.19 5.47
CA LEU A 225 17.27 -0.95 4.56
C LEU A 225 15.98 -1.75 4.87
N TRP A 226 15.56 -1.82 6.12
CA TRP A 226 14.34 -2.53 6.52
C TRP A 226 13.05 -1.73 6.27
N GLN A 227 13.16 -0.47 5.85
CA GLN A 227 12.02 0.32 5.37
C GLN A 227 11.61 -0.02 3.93
N GLN A 228 12.39 -0.85 3.23
CA GLN A 228 12.16 -1.27 1.84
C GLN A 228 11.35 -2.57 1.74
N ALA A 229 10.37 -2.60 0.84
CA ALA A 229 9.59 -3.79 0.49
C ALA A 229 9.54 -4.04 -1.02
N ILE A 230 9.48 -5.31 -1.44
CA ILE A 230 9.05 -5.70 -2.79
C ILE A 230 7.58 -6.10 -2.72
N ILE A 231 6.72 -5.49 -3.51
CA ILE A 231 5.32 -5.90 -3.64
C ILE A 231 5.20 -6.93 -4.77
N LEU A 232 4.65 -8.11 -4.46
CA LEU A 232 4.14 -9.04 -5.45
C LEU A 232 2.63 -8.83 -5.63
N PRO A 233 2.14 -8.47 -6.83
CA PRO A 233 0.72 -8.29 -7.09
C PRO A 233 0.06 -9.66 -7.33
N LEU A 234 -0.90 -10.06 -6.49
CA LEU A 234 -1.73 -11.25 -6.71
C LEU A 234 -3.16 -10.87 -7.10
N LEU A 235 -3.61 -11.33 -8.27
CA LEU A 235 -4.97 -11.11 -8.75
C LEU A 235 -6.02 -11.69 -7.78
N LYS A 236 -7.07 -10.91 -7.48
CA LYS A 236 -8.25 -11.37 -6.73
C LYS A 236 -8.97 -12.46 -7.54
N PRO A 237 -9.39 -13.59 -6.93
CA PRO A 237 -10.13 -14.64 -7.66
C PRO A 237 -11.37 -14.08 -8.37
N GLY A 238 -11.58 -14.49 -9.63
CA GLY A 238 -12.76 -14.08 -10.41
C GLY A 238 -12.82 -12.60 -10.81
N LYS A 239 -11.72 -11.84 -10.73
CA LYS A 239 -11.65 -10.44 -11.17
C LYS A 239 -10.78 -10.28 -12.43
N ASP A 240 -11.09 -9.25 -13.23
CA ASP A 240 -10.41 -8.94 -14.50
C ASP A 240 -8.92 -8.60 -14.28
N PRO A 241 -7.98 -9.31 -14.94
CA PRO A 241 -6.55 -8.99 -14.92
C PRO A 241 -6.20 -7.58 -15.44
N LYS A 242 -7.01 -6.95 -16.30
CA LYS A 242 -6.64 -5.68 -16.94
C LYS A 242 -6.66 -4.47 -16.02
N ASN A 243 -7.26 -4.57 -14.83
CA ASN A 243 -7.44 -3.46 -13.90
C ASN A 243 -6.49 -3.59 -12.69
N SER A 244 -5.64 -2.58 -12.48
CA SER A 244 -4.63 -2.55 -11.39
C SER A 244 -5.24 -2.70 -9.99
N SER A 245 -6.46 -2.21 -9.76
CA SER A 245 -7.17 -2.33 -8.46
C SER A 245 -7.67 -3.75 -8.14
N ASN A 246 -7.62 -4.68 -9.10
CA ASN A 246 -7.96 -6.09 -8.88
C ASN A 246 -6.81 -6.90 -8.27
N TYR A 247 -5.62 -6.32 -8.11
CA TYR A 247 -4.47 -6.99 -7.48
C TYR A 247 -4.41 -6.70 -5.97
N ARG A 248 -4.07 -7.72 -5.17
CA ARG A 248 -3.70 -7.61 -3.76
C ARG A 248 -2.18 -7.42 -3.66
N PRO A 249 -1.68 -6.40 -2.94
CA PRO A 249 -0.24 -6.24 -2.71
C PRO A 249 0.25 -7.24 -1.64
N ILE A 250 1.20 -8.11 -1.96
CA ILE A 250 1.95 -8.88 -0.96
C ILE A 250 3.32 -8.23 -0.76
N ALA A 251 3.51 -7.59 0.39
CA ALA A 251 4.77 -6.96 0.78
C ALA A 251 5.79 -8.00 1.28
N LEU A 252 6.85 -8.22 0.50
CA LEU A 252 8.04 -8.96 0.90
C LEU A 252 9.04 -8.01 1.57
N THR A 253 8.96 -7.92 2.91
CA THR A 253 9.96 -7.27 3.77
C THR A 253 11.10 -8.22 4.17
N CYS A 254 12.20 -7.67 4.68
CA CYS A 254 13.38 -8.41 5.13
C CYS A 254 13.08 -9.46 6.22
N CYS A 255 13.57 -10.70 6.07
CA CYS A 255 13.34 -11.77 7.04
C CYS A 255 13.96 -11.52 8.43
N LEU A 256 15.07 -10.77 8.51
CA LEU A 256 15.63 -10.32 9.80
C LEU A 256 14.66 -9.37 10.52
N CYS A 257 14.12 -8.39 9.79
CA CYS A 257 13.12 -7.47 10.32
C CYS A 257 11.86 -8.20 10.82
N LYS A 258 11.34 -9.15 10.03
CA LYS A 258 10.17 -9.98 10.39
C LYS A 258 10.40 -10.85 11.65
N LEU A 259 11.64 -11.26 11.92
CA LEU A 259 11.98 -12.03 13.12
C LEU A 259 11.96 -11.14 14.38
N LEU A 260 12.54 -9.94 14.32
CA LEU A 260 12.45 -8.96 15.41
C LEU A 260 11.01 -8.47 15.63
N GLU A 261 10.28 -8.18 14.55
CA GLU A 261 8.84 -7.86 14.57
C GLU A 261 8.04 -8.95 15.29
N ARG A 262 8.34 -10.23 15.06
CA ARG A 262 7.71 -11.37 15.75
C ARG A 262 8.02 -11.42 17.24
N MET A 263 9.26 -11.11 17.65
CA MET A 263 9.64 -11.04 19.07
C MET A 263 8.87 -9.91 19.77
N ILE A 264 8.85 -8.72 19.17
CA ILE A 264 8.11 -7.54 19.68
C ILE A 264 6.60 -7.80 19.74
N ASN A 265 6.03 -8.44 18.71
CA ASN A 265 4.60 -8.77 18.69
C ASN A 265 4.22 -9.77 19.79
N ARG A 266 5.08 -10.74 20.13
CA ARG A 266 4.83 -11.63 21.30
C ARG A 266 4.74 -10.83 22.60
N ARG A 267 5.63 -9.85 22.82
CA ARG A 267 5.61 -8.97 23.99
C ARG A 267 4.38 -8.07 24.03
N LEU A 268 4.01 -7.48 22.89
CA LEU A 268 2.81 -6.65 22.77
C LEU A 268 1.53 -7.45 23.05
N VAL A 269 1.34 -8.60 22.39
CA VAL A 269 0.19 -9.47 22.62
C VAL A 269 0.13 -9.94 24.07
N TYR A 270 1.26 -10.35 24.66
CA TYR A 270 1.31 -10.71 26.08
C TYR A 270 0.82 -9.56 26.98
N TYR A 271 1.30 -8.34 26.78
CA TYR A 271 0.85 -7.17 27.53
C TYR A 271 -0.65 -6.87 27.34
N LEU A 272 -1.16 -6.96 26.11
CA LEU A 272 -2.58 -6.70 25.80
C LEU A 272 -3.51 -7.77 26.40
N GLU A 273 -3.07 -9.03 26.44
CA GLU A 273 -3.80 -10.15 27.07
C GLU A 273 -3.79 -10.04 28.59
N THR A 274 -2.62 -9.84 29.22
CA THR A 274 -2.48 -9.75 30.69
C THR A 274 -3.30 -8.60 31.28
N ASN A 275 -3.33 -7.45 30.61
CA ASN A 275 -4.13 -6.28 31.04
C ASN A 275 -5.59 -6.31 30.52
N LYS A 276 -6.01 -7.40 29.85
CA LYS A 276 -7.38 -7.61 29.32
C LYS A 276 -7.87 -6.52 28.34
N PHE A 277 -6.95 -5.84 27.65
CA PHE A 277 -7.29 -4.86 26.61
C PHE A 277 -7.95 -5.51 25.37
N LEU A 278 -7.78 -6.83 25.17
CA LEU A 278 -8.44 -7.59 24.11
C LEU A 278 -9.77 -8.21 24.60
N HIS A 279 -10.89 -7.70 24.07
CA HIS A 279 -12.24 -8.14 24.42
C HIS A 279 -12.43 -9.67 24.30
N PRO A 280 -13.24 -10.35 25.16
CA PRO A 280 -13.41 -11.80 25.11
C PRO A 280 -13.89 -12.37 23.76
N PHE A 281 -14.67 -11.62 23.00
CA PHE A 281 -15.14 -11.98 21.65
C PHE A 281 -14.17 -11.61 20.50
N GLN A 282 -13.03 -10.99 20.80
CA GLN A 282 -11.98 -10.78 19.80
C GLN A 282 -11.22 -12.09 19.58
N SER A 283 -11.52 -12.77 18.48
CA SER A 283 -10.86 -14.00 18.04
C SER A 283 -9.93 -13.80 16.84
N GLY A 284 -9.96 -12.62 16.20
CA GLY A 284 -9.12 -12.30 15.05
C GLY A 284 -7.63 -12.24 15.44
N PHE A 285 -6.80 -13.03 14.75
CA PHE A 285 -5.33 -13.08 14.93
C PHE A 285 -4.83 -13.40 16.36
N ARG A 286 -5.70 -13.86 17.27
CA ARG A 286 -5.40 -14.13 18.67
C ARG A 286 -4.97 -15.57 18.90
N LYS A 287 -3.97 -15.81 19.77
CA LYS A 287 -3.47 -17.17 20.04
C LYS A 287 -4.53 -17.97 20.81
N GLY A 288 -4.79 -19.20 20.38
CA GLY A 288 -5.77 -20.07 21.03
C GLY A 288 -7.22 -19.70 20.75
N ARG A 289 -7.47 -18.82 19.78
CA ARG A 289 -8.79 -18.51 19.23
C ARG A 289 -8.86 -18.82 17.74
N SER A 290 -10.07 -18.98 17.23
CA SER A 290 -10.33 -19.31 15.82
C SER A 290 -11.57 -18.60 15.27
N THR A 291 -11.78 -18.68 13.95
CA THR A 291 -13.05 -18.25 13.34
C THR A 291 -14.23 -19.15 13.71
N ILE A 292 -13.97 -20.38 14.18
CA ILE A 292 -15.01 -21.31 14.64
C ILE A 292 -15.61 -20.82 15.96
N ASP A 293 -14.82 -20.20 16.83
CA ASP A 293 -15.29 -19.69 18.14
C ASP A 293 -16.39 -18.62 17.95
N ASN A 294 -16.20 -17.72 16.97
CA ASN A 294 -17.19 -16.70 16.62
C ASN A 294 -18.40 -17.29 15.88
N LEU A 295 -18.21 -18.35 15.11
CA LEU A 295 -19.31 -19.07 14.45
C LEU A 295 -20.18 -19.81 15.47
N LEU A 296 -19.57 -20.47 16.46
CA LEU A 296 -20.25 -21.16 17.56
C LEU A 296 -20.98 -20.18 18.48
N ALA A 297 -20.42 -19.00 18.74
CA ALA A 297 -21.13 -17.94 19.45
C ALA A 297 -22.39 -17.52 18.69
N LEU A 298 -22.26 -17.17 17.40
CA LEU A 298 -23.39 -16.79 16.55
C LEU A 298 -24.44 -17.92 16.42
N GLU A 299 -24.01 -19.17 16.26
CA GLU A 299 -24.92 -20.33 16.24
C GLU A 299 -25.65 -20.53 17.58
N THR A 300 -24.98 -20.28 18.69
CA THR A 300 -25.58 -20.33 20.03
C THR A 300 -26.62 -19.23 20.20
N ASP A 301 -26.31 -17.99 19.79
CA ASP A 301 -27.25 -16.86 19.83
C ASP A 301 -28.48 -17.10 18.93
N ILE A 302 -28.28 -17.70 17.75
CA ILE A 302 -29.36 -18.14 16.84
C ILE A 302 -30.26 -19.17 17.55
N ARG A 303 -29.68 -20.23 18.11
CA ARG A 303 -30.42 -21.30 18.80
C ARG A 303 -31.17 -20.78 20.04
N LEU A 304 -30.54 -19.93 20.86
CA LEU A 304 -31.16 -19.31 22.02
C LEU A 304 -32.32 -18.37 21.62
N SER A 305 -32.18 -17.65 20.52
CA SER A 305 -33.24 -16.77 20.01
C SER A 305 -34.46 -17.59 19.54
N PHE A 306 -34.25 -18.66 18.78
CA PHE A 306 -35.34 -19.59 18.41
C PHE A 306 -36.03 -20.20 19.63
N LEU A 307 -35.29 -20.72 20.60
CA LEU A 307 -35.84 -21.29 21.85
C LEU A 307 -36.68 -20.27 22.63
N GLN A 308 -36.27 -19.00 22.64
CA GLN A 308 -36.96 -17.91 23.33
C GLN A 308 -38.05 -17.24 22.48
N ARG A 309 -38.36 -17.76 21.28
CA ARG A 309 -39.28 -17.18 20.29
C ARG A 309 -38.97 -15.71 19.95
N LYS A 310 -37.68 -15.40 19.82
CA LYS A 310 -37.15 -14.08 19.46
C LYS A 310 -36.50 -14.13 18.07
N HIS A 311 -36.55 -13.01 17.37
CA HIS A 311 -35.78 -12.80 16.15
C HIS A 311 -34.34 -12.38 16.52
N LEU A 312 -33.35 -12.99 15.87
CA LEU A 312 -31.97 -12.50 15.87
C LEU A 312 -31.69 -11.84 14.52
N VAL A 313 -31.15 -10.62 14.56
CA VAL A 313 -30.65 -9.93 13.38
C VAL A 313 -29.14 -9.81 13.51
N ALA A 314 -28.41 -10.35 12.54
CA ALA A 314 -26.96 -10.22 12.44
C ALA A 314 -26.62 -9.21 11.34
N ILE A 315 -25.87 -8.17 11.69
CA ILE A 315 -25.36 -7.16 10.74
C ILE A 315 -23.84 -7.30 10.70
N PHE A 316 -23.24 -7.16 9.53
CA PHE A 316 -21.80 -7.31 9.31
C PHE A 316 -21.29 -6.19 8.39
N PHE A 317 -19.98 -5.94 8.39
CA PHE A 317 -19.36 -4.74 7.83
C PHE A 317 -18.06 -5.01 7.06
N ASP A 318 -17.65 -4.13 6.12
CA ASP A 318 -16.67 -4.46 5.07
C ASP A 318 -15.63 -3.35 4.68
N ILE A 319 -14.93 -2.73 5.65
CA ILE A 319 -13.83 -1.73 5.45
C ILE A 319 -12.97 -1.94 4.18
N GLU A 320 -13.21 -1.16 3.11
CA GLU A 320 -12.47 -1.28 1.86
C GLU A 320 -10.98 -0.90 2.05
N LYS A 321 -10.09 -1.90 1.90
CA LYS A 321 -8.62 -1.77 1.99
C LYS A 321 -8.10 -1.27 3.35
N ALA A 322 -8.65 -1.80 4.45
CA ALA A 322 -8.27 -1.45 5.83
C ALA A 322 -6.75 -1.29 6.09
N TYR A 323 -5.90 -2.17 5.53
CA TYR A 323 -4.44 -2.14 5.72
C TYR A 323 -3.71 -0.99 4.98
N ASP A 324 -4.30 -0.43 3.93
CA ASP A 324 -3.64 0.53 3.04
C ASP A 324 -3.99 2.01 3.36
N ARG A 325 -5.08 2.25 4.09
CA ARG A 325 -5.74 3.57 4.24
C ARG A 325 -5.81 4.03 5.70
N THR A 326 -4.73 4.59 6.24
CA THR A 326 -4.74 5.01 7.67
C THR A 326 -3.69 6.00 8.12
N TRP A 327 -4.24 6.89 8.92
CA TRP A 327 -3.59 7.64 9.96
C TRP A 327 -2.71 6.82 10.95
N ARG A 328 -1.41 6.70 10.63
CA ARG A 328 -0.39 6.08 11.49
C ARG A 328 -0.27 6.71 12.88
N TYR A 329 -0.67 7.98 13.02
CA TYR A 329 -0.74 8.69 14.29
C TYR A 329 -1.82 8.11 15.23
N GLY A 330 -2.95 7.62 14.69
CA GLY A 330 -4.02 6.97 15.47
C GLY A 330 -3.46 5.81 16.29
N ILE A 331 -2.86 4.82 15.61
CA ILE A 331 -2.17 3.67 16.24
C ILE A 331 -1.22 4.12 17.37
N LEU A 332 -0.46 5.19 17.16
CA LEU A 332 0.48 5.69 18.16
C LEU A 332 -0.22 6.40 19.33
N LYS A 333 -1.37 7.04 19.11
CA LYS A 333 -2.20 7.59 20.17
C LYS A 333 -2.85 6.45 20.96
N ASP A 334 -3.40 5.44 20.30
CA ASP A 334 -4.05 4.30 20.95
C ASP A 334 -3.04 3.57 21.86
N LEU A 335 -1.82 3.29 21.36
CA LEU A 335 -0.73 2.73 22.18
C LEU A 335 -0.34 3.64 23.37
N HIS A 336 -0.33 4.96 23.17
CA HIS A 336 -0.03 5.94 24.22
C HIS A 336 -1.09 5.96 25.32
N ASP A 337 -2.36 5.92 24.94
CA ASP A 337 -3.52 6.03 25.82
C ASP A 337 -3.83 4.69 26.52
N LEU A 338 -3.44 3.56 25.91
CA LEU A 338 -3.28 2.25 26.57
C LEU A 338 -2.10 2.21 27.58
N GLY A 339 -1.37 3.31 27.76
CA GLY A 339 -0.29 3.43 28.74
C GLY A 339 1.06 2.84 28.32
N LEU A 340 1.25 2.43 27.06
CA LEU A 340 2.54 1.91 26.60
C LEU A 340 3.56 3.05 26.47
N LYS A 341 4.76 2.84 27.02
CA LYS A 341 5.88 3.79 27.05
C LYS A 341 7.21 3.06 26.89
N GLY A 342 8.24 3.77 26.43
CA GLY A 342 9.58 3.23 26.20
C GLY A 342 9.76 2.56 24.84
N ASN A 343 10.67 1.59 24.78
CA ASN A 343 11.21 0.99 23.56
C ASN A 343 10.12 0.43 22.62
N LEU A 344 9.07 -0.21 23.15
CA LEU A 344 8.05 -0.89 22.36
C LEU A 344 7.26 0.06 21.42
N PRO A 345 6.55 1.09 21.91
CA PRO A 345 5.86 2.03 21.03
C PRO A 345 6.83 2.91 20.22
N ILE A 346 8.05 3.16 20.71
CA ILE A 346 9.09 3.87 19.95
C ILE A 346 9.53 3.05 18.73
N PHE A 347 9.70 1.72 18.86
CA PHE A 347 9.97 0.83 17.74
C PHE A 347 8.82 0.85 16.74
N ILE A 348 7.56 0.72 17.20
CA ILE A 348 6.38 0.74 16.30
C ILE A 348 6.32 2.06 15.51
N ARG A 349 6.53 3.20 16.17
CA ARG A 349 6.64 4.53 15.52
C ARG A 349 7.71 4.55 14.43
N ASN A 350 8.88 3.96 14.69
CA ASN A 350 10.00 3.99 13.76
C ASN A 350 9.84 2.96 12.61
N PHE A 351 9.18 1.81 12.86
CA PHE A 351 8.81 0.78 11.90
C PHE A 351 7.71 1.23 10.92
N LEU A 352 6.77 2.06 11.38
CA LEU A 352 5.72 2.69 10.54
C LEU A 352 6.23 3.89 9.73
N LYS A 353 7.38 4.47 10.09
CA LYS A 353 7.91 5.70 9.48
C LYS A 353 8.61 5.45 8.14
N LEU A 354 8.22 6.21 7.12
CA LEU A 354 8.90 6.33 5.80
C LEU A 354 9.14 5.00 5.08
N ARG A 355 8.11 4.16 5.00
CA ARG A 355 8.09 2.95 4.13
C ARG A 355 8.29 3.32 2.66
N LYS A 356 9.16 2.58 1.97
CA LYS A 356 9.33 2.62 0.51
C LYS A 356 9.06 1.24 -0.09
N PHE A 357 8.43 1.20 -1.24
CA PHE A 357 8.16 -0.06 -1.95
C PHE A 357 8.46 0.05 -3.44
N ARG A 358 8.63 -1.12 -4.07
CA ARG A 358 8.58 -1.29 -5.53
C ARG A 358 7.82 -2.56 -5.87
N VAL A 359 7.00 -2.53 -6.92
CA VAL A 359 6.27 -3.69 -7.42
C VAL A 359 7.22 -4.52 -8.28
N LYS A 360 7.14 -5.86 -8.20
CA LYS A 360 7.84 -6.78 -9.10
C LYS A 360 6.84 -7.50 -10.00
N VAL A 361 7.07 -7.47 -11.31
CA VAL A 361 6.27 -8.16 -12.34
C VAL A 361 7.22 -9.02 -13.19
N GLU A 362 7.12 -10.34 -13.03
CA GLU A 362 8.00 -11.35 -13.64
C GLU A 362 9.50 -11.11 -13.39
N SER A 363 10.26 -10.59 -14.36
CA SER A 363 11.66 -10.17 -14.21
C SER A 363 11.80 -8.75 -13.65
N GLU A 364 10.88 -7.86 -14.04
CA GLU A 364 11.00 -6.42 -13.91
C GLU A 364 10.56 -5.87 -12.55
N PHE A 365 11.08 -4.69 -12.24
CA PHE A 365 10.72 -3.90 -11.07
C PHE A 365 10.20 -2.53 -11.50
N SER A 366 9.20 -2.03 -10.77
CA SER A 366 8.84 -0.62 -10.80
C SER A 366 9.97 0.25 -10.23
N ASP A 367 9.88 1.54 -10.46
CA ASP A 367 10.62 2.53 -9.66
C ASP A 367 10.15 2.52 -8.19
N PHE A 368 10.83 3.27 -7.32
CA PHE A 368 10.53 3.29 -5.88
C PHE A 368 9.44 4.32 -5.53
N PHE A 369 8.37 3.84 -4.91
CA PHE A 369 7.26 4.66 -4.42
C PHE A 369 7.28 4.75 -2.88
N ILE A 370 6.72 5.83 -2.34
CA ILE A 370 6.55 6.05 -0.89
C ILE A 370 5.12 5.65 -0.52
N GLN A 371 4.95 4.97 0.62
CA GLN A 371 3.63 4.68 1.19
C GLN A 371 3.30 5.70 2.28
N GLU A 372 2.25 6.49 2.09
CA GLU A 372 1.87 7.54 3.07
C GLU A 372 1.14 6.96 4.30
N GLU A 373 0.28 5.94 4.18
CA GLU A 373 -0.70 5.53 5.23
C GLU A 373 -0.84 3.98 5.50
N GLY A 374 -1.64 3.55 6.51
CA GLY A 374 -2.04 2.16 6.96
C GLY A 374 -1.90 1.92 8.50
N VAL A 375 -2.82 1.36 9.36
CA VAL A 375 -4.08 0.52 9.31
C VAL A 375 -5.18 0.99 10.37
N PRO A 376 -6.56 0.96 10.22
CA PRO A 376 -7.61 1.82 9.56
C PRO A 376 -8.31 2.98 10.40
N GLN A 377 -9.03 3.99 9.80
CA GLN A 377 -10.15 4.79 10.45
C GLN A 377 -10.89 5.87 9.55
N VAL A 378 -12.25 6.00 9.60
CA VAL A 378 -13.07 7.03 8.86
C VAL A 378 -14.32 7.57 9.65
N PHE A 379 -14.13 7.96 10.91
CA PHE A 379 -15.15 8.34 11.92
C PHE A 379 -16.49 9.01 11.47
N THR A 380 -16.48 10.14 10.75
CA THR A 380 -17.71 10.97 10.58
C THR A 380 -18.82 10.29 9.78
N ALA A 381 -18.50 9.50 8.76
CA ALA A 381 -19.50 8.79 7.97
C ALA A 381 -20.12 7.62 8.75
N GLU A 382 -19.31 6.98 9.60
CA GLU A 382 -19.68 5.84 10.43
C GLU A 382 -20.72 6.27 11.49
N ILE A 383 -20.60 7.47 12.09
CA ILE A 383 -21.62 8.02 13.01
C ILE A 383 -22.94 8.32 12.26
N ALA A 384 -22.87 8.89 11.05
CA ALA A 384 -24.06 9.24 10.28
C ALA A 384 -24.89 8.00 9.92
N ALA A 385 -24.23 6.88 9.61
CA ALA A 385 -24.89 5.60 9.39
C ALA A 385 -25.56 5.04 10.68
N VAL A 386 -24.90 5.16 11.83
CA VAL A 386 -25.49 4.78 13.14
C VAL A 386 -26.69 5.66 13.50
N LEU A 387 -26.65 6.96 13.22
CA LEU A 387 -27.79 7.85 13.43
C LEU A 387 -29.00 7.45 12.58
N LEU A 388 -28.81 7.26 11.27
CA LEU A 388 -29.88 6.85 10.36
C LEU A 388 -30.46 5.47 10.71
N ALA A 389 -29.63 4.54 11.19
CA ALA A 389 -30.10 3.26 11.69
C ALA A 389 -31.01 3.41 12.93
N LEU A 390 -30.66 4.32 13.86
CA LEU A 390 -31.47 4.62 15.05
C LEU A 390 -32.75 5.39 14.72
N GLU A 391 -32.73 6.25 13.71
CA GLU A 391 -33.91 6.96 13.21
C GLU A 391 -34.92 5.96 12.64
N ASN A 392 -34.48 5.07 11.74
CA ASN A 392 -35.32 3.98 11.21
C ASN A 392 -35.85 3.05 12.32
N ILE A 393 -35.03 2.71 13.32
CA ILE A 393 -35.45 1.91 14.49
C ILE A 393 -36.55 2.63 15.30
N SER A 394 -36.59 3.97 15.31
CA SER A 394 -37.56 4.71 16.11
C SER A 394 -39.01 4.62 15.63
N ASP A 395 -39.21 4.22 14.36
CA ASP A 395 -40.51 3.98 13.74
C ASP A 395 -40.93 2.49 13.76
N CYS A 396 -40.07 1.58 14.23
CA CYS A 396 -40.35 0.15 14.29
C CYS A 396 -41.28 -0.26 15.45
N MET A 397 -41.95 -1.41 15.30
CA MET A 397 -42.86 -1.97 16.32
C MET A 397 -42.12 -2.83 17.36
N GLU A 398 -40.95 -3.34 17.02
CA GLU A 398 -40.07 -4.11 17.88
C GLU A 398 -39.37 -3.22 18.92
N ARG A 399 -38.85 -3.81 20.00
CA ARG A 399 -38.21 -3.09 21.12
C ARG A 399 -36.81 -3.61 21.45
N LYS A 400 -36.23 -4.47 20.62
CA LYS A 400 -34.90 -5.07 20.85
C LYS A 400 -34.11 -5.12 19.55
N PHE A 401 -32.98 -4.41 19.51
CA PHE A 401 -32.16 -4.23 18.31
C PHE A 401 -30.68 -4.38 18.66
N ILE A 402 -29.90 -4.90 17.72
CA ILE A 402 -28.44 -4.93 17.81
C ILE A 402 -27.87 -4.27 16.56
N ILE A 403 -27.27 -3.09 16.73
CA ILE A 403 -26.53 -2.40 15.68
C ILE A 403 -25.07 -2.85 15.79
N TYR A 404 -24.65 -3.70 14.87
CA TYR A 404 -23.22 -3.97 14.71
C TYR A 404 -22.56 -2.82 13.92
N THR A 405 -21.23 -2.69 13.98
CA THR A 405 -20.43 -1.76 13.17
C THR A 405 -18.97 -2.22 13.10
N ASP A 406 -18.26 -1.93 12.00
CA ASP A 406 -16.80 -2.06 11.93
C ASP A 406 -16.05 -0.89 12.57
N SER A 407 -16.73 0.23 12.83
CA SER A 407 -16.13 1.39 13.50
C SER A 407 -16.06 1.20 15.01
N LEU A 408 -14.93 0.66 15.46
CA LEU A 408 -14.56 0.66 16.88
C LEU A 408 -14.54 2.09 17.44
N SER A 409 -14.06 3.06 16.65
CA SER A 409 -14.01 4.49 17.01
C SER A 409 -15.38 5.11 17.31
N VAL A 410 -16.44 4.73 16.58
CA VAL A 410 -17.80 5.21 16.91
C VAL A 410 -18.26 4.65 18.25
N LEU A 411 -18.08 3.34 18.48
CA LEU A 411 -18.43 2.69 19.75
C LEU A 411 -17.66 3.24 20.95
N GLU A 412 -16.40 3.62 20.77
CA GLU A 412 -15.58 4.26 21.79
C GLU A 412 -16.05 5.70 22.08
N SER A 413 -16.37 6.47 21.03
CA SER A 413 -16.89 7.83 21.19
C SER A 413 -18.25 7.89 21.92
N LEU A 414 -19.08 6.86 21.78
CA LEU A 414 -20.38 6.72 22.45
C LEU A 414 -20.28 6.16 23.89
N LYS A 415 -19.12 5.65 24.29
CA LYS A 415 -18.84 5.17 25.66
C LYS A 415 -18.08 6.19 26.52
N SER A 416 -17.54 7.24 25.92
CA SER A 416 -16.81 8.29 26.63
C SER A 416 -17.74 9.14 27.49
N PHE A 417 -17.52 9.15 28.80
CA PHE A 417 -18.23 10.02 29.76
C PHE A 417 -17.68 11.47 29.81
N TYR A 418 -16.64 11.79 29.03
CA TYR A 418 -15.96 13.09 29.11
C TYR A 418 -16.56 14.14 28.17
N ILE A 419 -17.08 15.22 28.75
CA ILE A 419 -17.71 16.37 28.08
C ILE A 419 -16.89 16.88 26.87
N HIS A 420 -15.56 16.95 26.99
CA HIS A 420 -14.66 17.44 25.93
C HIS A 420 -14.61 16.54 24.67
N SER A 421 -15.21 15.35 24.69
CA SER A 421 -15.33 14.47 23.51
C SER A 421 -16.59 14.71 22.67
N HIS A 422 -17.56 15.48 23.17
CA HIS A 422 -18.89 15.61 22.55
C HIS A 422 -19.04 16.77 21.54
N HIS A 423 -17.93 17.37 21.06
CA HIS A 423 -17.98 18.50 20.12
C HIS A 423 -18.45 18.15 18.69
N HIS A 424 -18.74 16.87 18.39
CA HIS A 424 -19.25 16.44 17.09
C HIS A 424 -20.78 16.25 17.15
N PRO A 425 -21.59 17.06 16.42
CA PRO A 425 -23.04 17.10 16.64
C PRO A 425 -23.76 15.78 16.35
N LEU A 426 -23.26 14.96 15.41
CA LEU A 426 -23.86 13.65 15.17
C LEU A 426 -23.67 12.66 16.34
N VAL A 427 -22.61 12.80 17.16
CA VAL A 427 -22.44 11.97 18.37
C VAL A 427 -23.48 12.35 19.42
N LEU A 428 -23.73 13.65 19.60
CA LEU A 428 -24.79 14.16 20.47
C LEU A 428 -26.18 13.71 19.99
N ASN A 429 -26.46 13.76 18.69
CA ASN A 429 -27.72 13.28 18.11
C ASN A 429 -27.93 11.78 18.37
N VAL A 430 -26.89 10.95 18.16
CA VAL A 430 -26.93 9.50 18.43
C VAL A 430 -27.18 9.22 19.92
N LEU A 431 -26.47 9.90 20.83
CA LEU A 431 -26.67 9.74 22.28
C LEU A 431 -28.07 10.22 22.74
N HIS A 432 -28.56 11.34 22.21
CA HIS A 432 -29.90 11.82 22.48
C HIS A 432 -30.97 10.83 22.00
N LEU A 433 -30.83 10.29 20.78
CA LEU A 433 -31.78 9.35 20.20
C LEU A 433 -31.74 7.99 20.92
N LEU A 434 -30.57 7.49 21.30
CA LEU A 434 -30.43 6.31 22.16
C LEU A 434 -31.16 6.50 23.50
N ASN A 435 -30.99 7.63 24.17
CA ASN A 435 -31.69 7.93 25.43
C ASN A 435 -33.21 8.05 25.24
N LYS A 436 -33.66 8.69 24.15
CA LYS A 436 -35.08 8.83 23.75
C LYS A 436 -35.73 7.49 23.39
N LEU A 437 -34.95 6.51 22.95
CA LEU A 437 -35.40 5.15 22.65
C LEU A 437 -35.39 4.28 23.91
N ALA A 438 -34.36 4.41 24.76
CA ALA A 438 -34.31 3.74 26.06
C ALA A 438 -35.49 4.14 26.97
N SER A 439 -35.92 5.41 26.96
CA SER A 439 -37.12 5.87 27.68
C SER A 439 -38.46 5.45 27.04
N ARG A 440 -38.41 4.65 25.97
CA ARG A 440 -39.56 4.01 25.29
C ARG A 440 -39.44 2.47 25.31
N ASP A 441 -38.69 1.92 26.27
CA ASP A 441 -38.37 0.50 26.44
C ASP A 441 -37.61 -0.18 25.27
N PHE A 442 -36.97 0.60 24.39
CA PHE A 442 -36.09 0.01 23.37
C PHE A 442 -34.75 -0.36 23.98
N ASN A 443 -34.44 -1.66 24.00
CA ASN A 443 -33.11 -2.17 24.30
C ASN A 443 -32.29 -2.24 23.00
N ILE A 444 -31.39 -1.27 22.82
CA ILE A 444 -30.54 -1.15 21.62
C ILE A 444 -29.09 -1.36 22.03
N LEU A 445 -28.47 -2.41 21.50
CA LEU A 445 -27.10 -2.81 21.82
C LEU A 445 -26.16 -2.51 20.64
N LEU A 446 -25.01 -1.90 20.91
CA LEU A 446 -24.03 -1.54 19.88
C LEU A 446 -22.81 -2.47 19.94
N CYS A 447 -22.53 -3.21 18.85
CA CYS A 447 -21.49 -4.25 18.80
C CYS A 447 -20.43 -3.98 17.72
N TRP A 448 -19.21 -4.47 17.92
CA TRP A 448 -18.12 -4.36 16.94
C TRP A 448 -17.98 -5.64 16.09
N VAL A 449 -17.71 -5.50 14.78
CA VAL A 449 -17.51 -6.63 13.83
C VAL A 449 -16.29 -6.41 12.92
N PRO A 450 -15.42 -7.43 12.73
CA PRO A 450 -14.30 -7.36 11.79
C PRO A 450 -14.72 -7.55 10.32
N SER A 451 -14.01 -6.88 9.40
CA SER A 451 -14.34 -6.77 7.98
C SER A 451 -13.59 -7.72 7.03
N HIS A 452 -14.06 -7.89 5.78
CA HIS A 452 -13.43 -8.67 4.70
C HIS A 452 -13.24 -10.18 5.02
N VAL A 453 -14.19 -10.77 5.76
CA VAL A 453 -14.12 -12.16 6.27
C VAL A 453 -14.82 -13.19 5.35
N GLY A 454 -15.60 -12.77 4.36
CA GLY A 454 -16.32 -13.68 3.46
C GLY A 454 -17.50 -14.41 4.11
N ILE A 455 -18.11 -13.78 5.13
CA ILE A 455 -19.37 -14.24 5.75
C ILE A 455 -20.50 -13.87 4.78
N VAL A 456 -21.39 -14.80 4.44
CA VAL A 456 -22.42 -14.61 3.40
C VAL A 456 -23.27 -13.36 3.65
N GLY A 457 -23.84 -13.23 4.86
CA GLY A 457 -24.63 -12.06 5.26
C GLY A 457 -23.83 -10.75 5.30
N ASN A 458 -22.49 -10.79 5.39
CA ASN A 458 -21.64 -9.62 5.24
C ASN A 458 -21.49 -9.23 3.77
N GLU A 459 -21.17 -10.19 2.92
CA GLU A 459 -21.13 -9.92 1.49
C GLU A 459 -22.50 -9.49 0.95
N GLU A 460 -23.61 -9.91 1.56
CA GLU A 460 -24.97 -9.46 1.20
C GLU A 460 -25.30 -8.06 1.74
N ALA A 461 -24.96 -7.73 2.99
CA ALA A 461 -25.07 -6.36 3.52
C ALA A 461 -24.21 -5.37 2.72
N ASP A 462 -22.98 -5.77 2.37
CA ASP A 462 -22.07 -5.00 1.52
C ASP A 462 -22.60 -4.81 0.09
N LYS A 463 -23.15 -5.88 -0.52
CA LYS A 463 -23.85 -5.78 -1.82
C LYS A 463 -25.04 -4.84 -1.73
N ALA A 464 -25.87 -4.93 -0.69
CA ALA A 464 -27.04 -4.07 -0.49
C ALA A 464 -26.64 -2.60 -0.32
N ALA A 465 -25.64 -2.31 0.51
CA ALA A 465 -25.10 -0.95 0.67
C ALA A 465 -24.51 -0.39 -0.64
N LYS A 466 -23.88 -1.24 -1.45
CA LYS A 466 -23.36 -0.87 -2.79
C LYS A 466 -24.44 -0.75 -3.88
N LEU A 467 -25.66 -1.21 -3.62
CA LEU A 467 -26.83 -1.05 -4.50
C LEU A 467 -27.71 0.15 -4.07
N ALA A 468 -27.61 0.60 -2.82
CA ALA A 468 -28.35 1.73 -2.26
C ALA A 468 -27.84 3.09 -2.77
N ASN A 469 -28.20 3.45 -4.02
CA ASN A 469 -27.87 4.73 -4.65
C ASN A 469 -28.76 5.92 -4.20
N THR A 470 -29.59 5.77 -3.16
CA THR A 470 -30.50 6.81 -2.68
C THR A 470 -29.76 7.92 -1.93
N ILE A 471 -29.63 9.09 -2.58
CA ILE A 471 -29.10 10.30 -1.97
C ILE A 471 -30.11 10.82 -0.93
N THR A 472 -29.76 10.71 0.36
CA THR A 472 -30.57 11.26 1.46
C THR A 472 -30.24 12.72 1.72
N ASN A 473 -31.25 13.59 1.67
CA ASN A 473 -31.13 15.03 1.95
C ASN A 473 -31.00 15.31 3.46
N SER A 474 -29.89 14.91 4.06
CA SER A 474 -29.57 15.18 5.46
C SER A 474 -29.00 16.59 5.66
N THR A 475 -29.27 17.19 6.83
CA THR A 475 -28.81 18.54 7.20
C THR A 475 -27.33 18.54 7.60
N VAL A 476 -26.46 18.63 6.59
CA VAL A 476 -25.00 18.66 6.76
C VAL A 476 -24.56 19.93 7.52
N PRO A 477 -23.68 19.85 8.54
CA PRO A 477 -23.22 21.03 9.29
C PRO A 477 -22.69 22.18 8.43
N LEU A 478 -22.89 23.42 8.89
CA LEU A 478 -22.57 24.64 8.13
C LEU A 478 -21.10 24.71 7.65
N ASN A 479 -20.16 24.12 8.38
CA ASN A 479 -18.75 24.06 7.97
C ASN A 479 -18.52 23.17 6.74
N ASP A 480 -19.38 22.17 6.55
CA ASP A 480 -19.34 21.22 5.44
C ASP A 480 -20.05 21.80 4.21
N PHE A 481 -21.15 22.54 4.43
CA PHE A 481 -21.80 23.30 3.37
C PHE A 481 -20.89 24.45 2.86
N LYS A 482 -20.21 25.18 3.76
CA LYS A 482 -19.16 26.16 3.41
C LYS A 482 -18.03 25.54 2.57
N LYS A 483 -17.70 24.26 2.77
CA LYS A 483 -16.72 23.53 1.96
C LYS A 483 -17.26 23.23 0.55
N TYR A 484 -18.53 22.81 0.41
CA TYR A 484 -19.15 22.61 -0.90
C TYR A 484 -19.26 23.93 -1.69
N ILE A 485 -19.69 25.02 -1.03
CA ILE A 485 -19.67 26.37 -1.60
C ILE A 485 -18.25 26.75 -2.06
N LYS A 486 -17.21 26.49 -1.25
CA LYS A 486 -15.81 26.75 -1.67
C LYS A 486 -15.40 25.94 -2.90
N VAL A 487 -15.83 24.68 -3.05
CA VAL A 487 -15.55 23.89 -4.26
C VAL A 487 -16.25 24.50 -5.48
N LEU A 488 -17.52 24.90 -5.36
CA LEU A 488 -18.24 25.59 -6.44
C LEU A 488 -17.62 26.95 -6.79
N LEU A 489 -17.18 27.72 -5.80
CA LEU A 489 -16.48 28.99 -6.00
C LEU A 489 -15.11 28.79 -6.67
N TYR A 490 -14.31 27.82 -6.25
CA TYR A 490 -13.04 27.50 -6.93
C TYR A 490 -13.28 26.96 -8.35
N ALA A 491 -14.33 26.18 -8.60
CA ALA A 491 -14.68 25.73 -9.95
C ALA A 491 -15.16 26.89 -10.85
N LYS A 492 -15.94 27.83 -10.32
CA LYS A 492 -16.36 29.04 -11.05
C LYS A 492 -15.17 29.97 -11.32
N TRP A 493 -14.32 30.20 -10.31
CA TRP A 493 -13.12 31.01 -10.45
C TRP A 493 -12.09 30.36 -11.38
N GLN A 494 -11.94 29.04 -11.37
CA GLN A 494 -11.12 28.32 -12.36
C GLN A 494 -11.64 28.56 -13.78
N ARG A 495 -12.95 28.41 -14.05
CA ARG A 495 -13.52 28.72 -15.38
C ARG A 495 -13.28 30.17 -15.82
N GLN A 496 -13.38 31.12 -14.89
CA GLN A 496 -13.07 32.53 -15.19
C GLN A 496 -11.56 32.76 -15.41
N TRP A 497 -10.71 31.97 -14.76
CA TRP A 497 -9.26 32.00 -14.92
C TRP A 497 -8.82 31.37 -16.25
N ASP A 498 -9.47 30.28 -16.66
CA ASP A 498 -9.24 29.61 -17.95
C ASP A 498 -9.61 30.53 -19.14
N THR A 499 -10.49 31.53 -18.95
CA THR A 499 -10.83 32.55 -19.95
C THR A 499 -9.89 33.76 -19.97
N GLU A 500 -9.00 33.93 -18.98
CA GLU A 500 -8.07 35.06 -18.86
C GLU A 500 -6.76 34.82 -19.66
N THR A 501 -6.89 34.58 -20.97
CA THR A 501 -5.79 34.12 -21.84
C THR A 501 -4.59 35.07 -21.88
N ASP A 502 -4.83 36.37 -21.81
CA ASP A 502 -3.80 37.41 -21.92
C ASP A 502 -3.11 37.71 -20.57
N ASN A 503 -3.54 37.02 -19.51
CA ASN A 503 -3.03 37.25 -18.17
C ASN A 503 -1.63 36.64 -18.00
N LYS A 504 -0.62 37.49 -17.79
CA LYS A 504 0.80 37.11 -17.58
C LYS A 504 0.97 35.97 -16.57
N LEU A 505 0.19 35.98 -15.48
CA LEU A 505 0.24 34.97 -14.44
C LEU A 505 -0.40 33.63 -14.86
N HIS A 506 -1.37 33.61 -15.77
CA HIS A 506 -2.03 32.37 -16.24
C HIS A 506 -1.01 31.41 -16.88
N SER A 507 -0.08 31.94 -17.68
CA SER A 507 1.02 31.17 -18.30
C SER A 507 1.94 30.45 -17.29
N VAL A 508 2.10 31.02 -16.09
CA VAL A 508 2.92 30.45 -15.01
C VAL A 508 2.08 29.55 -14.09
N LYS A 509 0.82 29.93 -13.89
CA LYS A 509 -0.12 29.34 -12.93
C LYS A 509 -1.49 29.14 -13.60
N PRO A 510 -1.69 28.08 -14.40
CA PRO A 510 -2.98 27.80 -15.03
C PRO A 510 -4.05 27.31 -14.05
N HIS A 511 -3.74 27.08 -12.77
CA HIS A 511 -4.69 26.56 -11.78
C HIS A 511 -4.82 27.44 -10.54
N VAL A 512 -6.05 27.71 -10.14
CA VAL A 512 -6.46 28.55 -9.00
C VAL A 512 -6.26 27.80 -7.67
N GLN A 513 -4.99 27.51 -7.36
CA GLN A 513 -4.56 26.79 -6.17
C GLN A 513 -3.68 27.68 -5.27
N PRO A 514 -3.68 27.51 -3.94
CA PRO A 514 -2.64 28.08 -3.10
C PRO A 514 -1.28 27.41 -3.43
N TRP A 515 -0.23 28.22 -3.48
CA TRP A 515 1.16 27.76 -3.66
C TRP A 515 1.93 27.99 -2.36
N PRO A 516 2.96 27.17 -2.07
CA PRO A 516 3.73 27.31 -0.83
C PRO A 516 4.57 28.60 -0.86
N SER A 517 4.58 29.33 0.26
CA SER A 517 5.49 30.45 0.48
C SER A 517 6.93 29.97 0.68
N LEU A 518 7.88 30.79 0.23
CA LEU A 518 9.31 30.58 0.49
C LEU A 518 9.68 30.87 1.94
N THR A 519 10.83 30.31 2.36
CA THR A 519 11.38 30.40 3.73
C THR A 519 11.70 31.81 4.22
N THR A 520 11.71 32.82 3.34
CA THR A 520 11.86 34.23 3.72
C THR A 520 10.86 35.11 2.98
N ARG A 521 10.19 36.01 3.71
CA ARG A 521 9.23 36.98 3.16
C ARG A 521 9.82 37.81 2.01
N LYS A 522 11.12 38.13 2.06
CA LYS A 522 11.81 38.86 0.98
C LYS A 522 11.85 38.05 -0.31
N ALA A 523 12.23 36.77 -0.26
CA ALA A 523 12.23 35.90 -1.43
C ALA A 523 10.81 35.64 -1.97
N ASP A 524 9.83 35.49 -1.08
CA ASP A 524 8.44 35.24 -1.47
C ASP A 524 7.80 36.43 -2.22
N THR A 525 8.05 37.66 -1.75
CA THR A 525 7.67 38.90 -2.45
C THR A 525 8.33 39.01 -3.82
N LEU A 526 9.65 38.76 -3.92
CA LEU A 526 10.41 38.80 -5.17
C LEU A 526 9.87 37.79 -6.19
N LEU A 527 9.63 36.55 -5.75
CA LEU A 527 9.08 35.49 -6.60
C LEU A 527 7.63 35.78 -7.02
N THR A 528 6.81 36.35 -6.14
CA THR A 528 5.44 36.75 -6.48
C THR A 528 5.44 37.85 -7.55
N ARG A 529 6.31 38.87 -7.44
CA ARG A 529 6.48 39.90 -8.47
C ARG A 529 6.88 39.32 -9.83
N LEU A 530 7.82 38.39 -9.85
CA LEU A 530 8.21 37.67 -11.08
C LEU A 530 7.04 36.86 -11.66
N ARG A 531 6.28 36.13 -10.83
CA ARG A 531 5.13 35.30 -11.25
C ARG A 531 4.00 36.12 -11.89
N VAL A 532 3.67 37.30 -11.37
CA VAL A 532 2.68 38.21 -11.97
C VAL A 532 3.28 39.02 -13.14
N GLY A 533 4.60 38.97 -13.32
CA GLY A 533 5.31 39.71 -14.37
C GLY A 533 5.50 41.20 -14.07
N HIS A 534 5.26 41.65 -12.83
CA HIS A 534 5.34 43.04 -12.39
C HIS A 534 6.55 43.28 -11.48
N THR A 535 7.64 43.82 -12.04
CA THR A 535 8.83 44.24 -11.29
C THR A 535 9.00 45.75 -11.30
N ARG A 536 9.76 46.31 -10.35
CA ARG A 536 10.08 47.75 -10.38
C ARG A 536 10.69 48.16 -11.72
N TYR A 537 11.64 47.39 -12.26
CA TYR A 537 12.23 47.69 -13.57
C TYR A 537 11.20 47.76 -14.71
N THR A 538 10.31 46.77 -14.79
CA THR A 538 9.41 46.60 -15.95
C THR A 538 8.18 47.51 -15.90
N HIS A 539 7.71 47.87 -14.70
CA HIS A 539 6.45 48.61 -14.53
C HIS A 539 6.60 49.97 -13.81
N ARG A 540 7.82 50.42 -13.46
CA ARG A 540 8.08 51.81 -12.99
C ARG A 540 7.49 52.84 -13.95
N HIS A 541 7.64 52.64 -15.25
CA HIS A 541 7.24 53.63 -16.24
C HIS A 541 5.75 54.00 -16.16
N LEU A 542 4.87 53.03 -15.89
CA LEU A 542 3.44 53.23 -15.65
C LEU A 542 3.11 54.01 -14.37
N LEU A 543 4.02 54.04 -13.39
CA LEU A 543 3.84 54.76 -12.13
C LEU A 543 4.32 56.22 -12.19
N PHE A 544 5.09 56.59 -13.23
CA PHE A 544 5.71 57.92 -13.38
C PHE A 544 5.45 58.58 -14.75
N GLY A 545 4.69 57.93 -15.65
CA GLY A 545 4.45 58.43 -17.01
C GLY A 545 5.69 58.37 -17.93
N GLU A 546 6.71 57.59 -17.56
CA GLU A 546 7.94 57.44 -18.35
C GLU A 546 7.67 56.52 -19.57
N GLN A 547 8.56 56.55 -20.57
CA GLN A 547 8.49 55.61 -21.70
C GLN A 547 8.77 54.17 -21.25
N THR A 548 8.20 53.19 -21.96
CA THR A 548 8.44 51.77 -21.72
C THR A 548 9.93 51.43 -21.89
N PRO A 549 10.58 50.77 -20.92
CA PRO A 549 11.99 50.38 -21.07
C PRO A 549 12.16 49.36 -22.20
N MET A 550 13.04 49.67 -23.16
CA MET A 550 13.31 48.84 -24.34
C MET A 550 14.61 48.05 -24.18
N CYS A 551 14.67 46.85 -24.75
CA CYS A 551 15.91 46.07 -24.82
C CYS A 551 16.85 46.67 -25.86
N SER A 552 18.03 47.13 -25.46
CA SER A 552 19.05 47.71 -26.37
C SER A 552 19.50 46.77 -27.49
N GLN A 553 19.42 45.45 -27.29
CA GLN A 553 19.84 44.43 -28.26
C GLN A 553 18.71 43.94 -29.18
N CYS A 554 17.45 44.08 -28.76
CA CYS A 554 16.29 43.47 -29.45
C CYS A 554 15.22 44.49 -29.87
N ASN A 555 15.37 45.75 -29.48
CA ASN A 555 14.43 46.86 -29.66
C ASN A 555 12.96 46.50 -29.36
N CYS A 556 12.74 45.72 -28.31
CA CYS A 556 11.42 45.29 -27.83
C CYS A 556 11.21 45.64 -26.36
N SER A 557 9.96 45.77 -25.92
CA SER A 557 9.61 46.14 -24.55
C SER A 557 10.11 45.12 -23.51
N MET A 558 10.79 45.61 -22.46
CA MET A 558 11.35 44.76 -21.40
C MET A 558 10.26 44.17 -20.52
N SER A 559 10.06 42.86 -20.63
CA SER A 559 9.14 42.07 -19.80
C SER A 559 9.89 41.00 -19.00
N VAL A 560 9.28 40.49 -17.93
CA VAL A 560 9.87 39.39 -17.15
C VAL A 560 10.07 38.13 -18.01
N LYS A 561 9.16 37.86 -18.96
CA LYS A 561 9.33 36.78 -19.95
C LYS A 561 10.58 37.01 -20.82
N HIS A 562 10.72 38.21 -21.38
CA HIS A 562 11.88 38.53 -22.22
C HIS A 562 13.20 38.40 -21.45
N ILE A 563 13.27 38.88 -20.20
CA ILE A 563 14.48 38.80 -19.37
C ILE A 563 14.81 37.35 -18.99
N LEU A 564 13.82 36.55 -18.61
CA LEU A 564 14.05 35.17 -18.14
C LEU A 564 14.28 34.16 -19.28
N SER A 565 13.66 34.35 -20.45
CA SER A 565 13.62 33.34 -21.51
C SER A 565 14.07 33.85 -22.88
N ASP A 566 13.57 34.99 -23.35
CA ASP A 566 13.64 35.32 -24.79
C ASP A 566 14.89 36.15 -25.19
N CYS A 567 15.44 36.98 -24.30
CA CYS A 567 16.51 37.94 -24.61
C CYS A 567 17.85 37.24 -24.90
N PRO A 568 18.45 37.35 -26.11
CA PRO A 568 19.71 36.68 -26.45
C PRO A 568 20.91 37.11 -25.61
N ASN A 569 20.89 38.35 -25.08
CA ASN A 569 21.94 38.91 -24.23
C ASN A 569 22.20 38.07 -22.96
N PHE A 570 21.21 37.28 -22.51
CA PHE A 570 21.31 36.43 -21.33
C PHE A 570 21.55 34.94 -21.63
N ASN A 571 21.81 34.56 -22.91
CA ASN A 571 22.02 33.15 -23.31
C ASN A 571 23.16 32.46 -22.54
N SER A 572 24.32 33.13 -22.40
CA SER A 572 25.49 32.53 -21.73
C SER A 572 25.24 32.31 -20.23
N GLN A 573 24.51 33.22 -19.57
CA GLN A 573 24.09 33.06 -18.18
C GLN A 573 22.98 32.00 -18.04
N ARG A 574 22.05 31.88 -18.99
CA ARG A 574 21.05 30.80 -19.02
C ARG A 574 21.70 29.43 -19.14
N LEU A 575 22.66 29.24 -20.06
CA LEU A 575 23.45 28.01 -20.14
C LEU A 575 24.20 27.73 -18.83
N LYS A 576 24.80 28.75 -18.20
CA LYS A 576 25.54 28.60 -16.94
C LYS A 576 24.67 28.17 -15.75
N PHE A 577 23.45 28.70 -15.62
CA PHE A 577 22.60 28.49 -14.44
C PHE A 577 21.43 27.50 -14.64
N PHE A 578 20.95 27.32 -15.87
CA PHE A 578 19.82 26.45 -16.23
C PHE A 578 20.20 25.30 -17.18
N LYS A 579 21.42 25.31 -17.74
CA LYS A 579 21.95 24.32 -18.71
C LYS A 579 21.21 24.25 -20.05
N THR A 580 20.30 25.18 -20.32
CA THR A 580 19.56 25.29 -21.59
C THR A 580 19.45 26.74 -22.04
N ASN A 581 19.32 26.96 -23.36
CA ASN A 581 19.05 28.29 -23.94
C ASN A 581 17.55 28.62 -23.93
N SER A 582 16.72 27.66 -24.36
CA SER A 582 15.26 27.73 -24.25
C SER A 582 14.84 27.30 -22.86
N VAL A 583 14.01 28.10 -22.20
CA VAL A 583 13.52 27.86 -20.84
C VAL A 583 12.08 28.35 -20.74
N ASP A 584 11.18 27.51 -20.24
CA ASP A 584 9.79 27.89 -19.99
C ASP A 584 9.65 28.64 -18.64
N LEU A 585 8.78 29.64 -18.61
CA LEU A 585 8.44 30.40 -17.42
C LEU A 585 7.73 29.54 -16.37
N SER A 586 6.93 28.54 -16.77
CA SER A 586 6.31 27.63 -15.80
C SER A 586 7.35 26.78 -15.06
N LEU A 587 8.46 26.42 -15.71
CA LEU A 587 9.57 25.67 -15.12
C LEU A 587 10.44 26.53 -14.19
N LEU A 588 10.62 27.81 -14.49
CA LEU A 588 11.38 28.74 -13.64
C LEU A 588 10.58 29.27 -12.44
N LEU A 589 9.32 29.62 -12.65
CA LEU A 589 8.49 30.40 -11.71
C LEU A 589 7.30 29.61 -11.13
N GLY A 590 7.10 28.36 -11.55
CA GLY A 590 5.96 27.52 -11.16
C GLY A 590 5.89 27.14 -9.67
N LYS A 591 5.06 26.13 -9.36
CA LYS A 591 4.75 25.70 -7.99
C LYS A 591 6.00 25.43 -7.12
N ALA A 592 7.05 24.88 -7.74
CA ALA A 592 8.40 24.84 -7.19
C ALA A 592 9.33 25.63 -8.14
N PRO A 593 9.87 26.79 -7.74
CA PRO A 593 10.74 27.60 -8.61
C PRO A 593 12.11 26.95 -8.78
N HIS A 594 12.79 27.23 -9.89
CA HIS A 594 14.11 26.65 -10.17
C HIS A 594 15.17 27.11 -9.15
N VAL A 595 15.94 26.18 -8.60
CA VAL A 595 16.88 26.43 -7.48
C VAL A 595 17.90 27.54 -7.75
N ASN A 596 18.37 27.67 -8.99
CA ASN A 596 19.34 28.68 -9.39
C ASN A 596 18.73 30.04 -9.80
N LEU A 597 17.39 30.20 -9.77
CA LEU A 597 16.69 31.41 -10.25
C LEU A 597 17.26 32.69 -9.62
N PHE A 598 17.37 32.75 -8.29
CA PHE A 598 17.89 33.94 -7.61
C PHE A 598 19.40 34.15 -7.81
N ALA A 599 20.17 33.11 -8.16
CA ALA A 599 21.58 33.23 -8.50
C ALA A 599 21.76 33.82 -9.91
N PHE A 600 21.01 33.30 -10.89
CA PHE A 600 20.91 33.87 -12.24
C PHE A 600 20.52 35.35 -12.19
N LEU A 601 19.44 35.69 -11.47
CA LEU A 601 18.95 37.07 -11.34
C LEU A 601 19.97 38.04 -10.72
N ARG A 602 20.86 37.57 -9.84
CA ARG A 602 21.99 38.38 -9.33
C ARG A 602 23.10 38.52 -10.37
N SER A 603 23.41 37.46 -11.12
CA SER A 603 24.46 37.48 -12.15
C SER A 603 24.17 38.40 -13.33
N ILE A 604 22.89 38.67 -13.63
CA ILE A 604 22.47 39.65 -14.65
C ILE A 604 22.11 41.03 -14.07
N GLY A 605 22.46 41.30 -12.82
CA GLY A 605 22.19 42.59 -12.15
C GLY A 605 20.71 42.92 -11.87
N PHE A 606 19.76 42.05 -12.24
CA PHE A 606 18.33 42.35 -12.18
C PHE A 606 17.72 42.20 -10.77
N TYR A 607 18.30 41.36 -9.91
CA TYR A 607 17.81 41.07 -8.55
C TYR A 607 17.41 42.30 -7.68
N PRO A 608 18.17 43.43 -7.63
CA PRO A 608 17.77 44.63 -6.89
C PRO A 608 16.62 45.45 -7.53
N HIS A 609 16.21 45.14 -8.76
CA HIS A 609 15.18 45.89 -9.52
C HIS A 609 13.82 45.16 -9.61
N ILE A 610 13.60 44.18 -8.73
CA ILE A 610 12.37 43.36 -8.61
C ILE A 610 11.47 43.93 -7.50
#